data_AF-F0XXW3-F1
#
_entry.id   AF-F0XXW3-F1
#
_cell.length_a   1.000
_cell.length_b   1.000
_cell.length_c   1.000
_cell.angle_alpha   90.00
_cell.angle_beta   90.00
_cell.angle_gamma   90.00
#
_symmetry.space_group_name_H-M   'P 1'
#
loop_
_entity.id
_entity.type
_entity.pdbx_description
1 polymer ?
#
loop_
_entity_poly.entity_id
_entity_poly.type
_entity_poly.pdbx_seq_one_letter_code
_entity_poly.pdbx_strand_id
1 'polypeptide(L)'
;MQFSSAAAAGTGRVALGALVAAIFCCVLAFLRSRADPDPGAKASALEAPLLSEEPRASDAPDFAFLDAIRTKDFCILFVAFVCSSGPGLILINNLGQIVPAVPSLPEGTEDAFVSILSVCNCLGRLSAGALGDHLLAARGAPRPATLAFFCALTAAAMGLLAIGTPASLYGAVVVGGYAYGGLNGGIVPCYSEIWGFASFASLYSAGSLAEGAASYLMATLLFGSLYQREIKSQGLAASATCVGRGCFLNAALVAAALAAFATLLCVVLAVRSRARYAALYPQFFRNLNGAIQ
;
A
#
# COMPACT_ATOMS: atom_id res chain seq x y z
N MET A 1 20.64 -28.67 22.98
CA MET A 1 19.41 -28.46 22.17
C MET A 1 19.77 -27.56 20.97
N GLN A 2 20.40 -28.12 19.93
CA GLN A 2 21.02 -27.37 18.81
C GLN A 2 20.23 -27.45 17.47
N PHE A 3 19.04 -28.06 17.45
CA PHE A 3 18.29 -28.31 16.21
C PHE A 3 17.38 -27.18 15.72
N SER A 4 17.27 -26.04 16.42
CA SER A 4 16.33 -24.95 16.04
C SER A 4 16.97 -23.81 15.21
N SER A 5 18.30 -23.61 15.29
CA SER A 5 18.96 -22.44 14.68
C SER A 5 19.07 -22.50 13.14
N ALA A 6 19.20 -23.71 12.58
CA ALA A 6 19.26 -23.91 11.12
C ALA A 6 17.90 -23.78 10.44
N ALA A 7 16.82 -24.18 11.12
CA ALA A 7 15.45 -24.05 10.63
C ALA A 7 15.09 -22.57 10.43
N ALA A 8 15.23 -21.72 11.46
CA ALA A 8 14.87 -20.30 11.36
C ALA A 8 15.71 -19.49 10.34
N ALA A 9 16.99 -19.83 10.17
CA ALA A 9 17.84 -19.20 9.15
C ALA A 9 17.45 -19.64 7.72
N GLY A 10 17.01 -20.89 7.56
CA GLY A 10 16.40 -21.42 6.34
C GLY A 10 15.06 -20.76 6.05
N THR A 11 14.17 -20.64 7.04
CA THR A 11 12.83 -20.05 6.88
C THR A 11 12.88 -18.59 6.46
N GLY A 12 13.83 -17.79 6.95
CA GLY A 12 13.97 -16.38 6.54
C GLY A 12 14.48 -16.19 5.10
N ARG A 13 15.38 -17.07 4.61
CA ARG A 13 15.80 -17.08 3.20
C ARG A 13 14.69 -17.61 2.28
N VAL A 14 13.94 -18.61 2.75
CA VAL A 14 12.77 -19.14 2.05
C VAL A 14 11.62 -18.12 2.04
N ALA A 15 11.43 -17.33 3.10
CA ALA A 15 10.39 -16.29 3.17
C ALA A 15 10.72 -15.07 2.31
N LEU A 16 11.97 -14.59 2.32
CA LEU A 16 12.42 -13.55 1.40
C LEU A 16 12.36 -14.06 -0.05
N GLY A 17 12.78 -15.31 -0.28
CA GLY A 17 12.65 -15.98 -1.58
C GLY A 17 11.19 -16.15 -2.01
N ALA A 18 10.27 -16.44 -1.10
CA ALA A 18 8.84 -16.59 -1.36
C ALA A 18 8.14 -15.24 -1.58
N LEU A 19 8.53 -14.19 -0.85
CA LEU A 19 8.04 -12.82 -1.08
C LEU A 19 8.52 -12.31 -2.44
N VAL A 20 9.81 -12.47 -2.74
CA VAL A 20 10.39 -12.12 -4.04
C VAL A 20 9.77 -12.97 -5.15
N ALA A 21 9.57 -14.28 -4.94
CA ALA A 21 8.92 -15.16 -5.90
C ALA A 21 7.43 -14.86 -6.06
N ALA A 22 6.71 -14.42 -5.02
CA ALA A 22 5.31 -14.02 -5.09
C ALA A 22 5.16 -12.69 -5.83
N ILE A 23 5.98 -11.68 -5.49
CA ILE A 23 6.04 -10.41 -6.22
C ILE A 23 6.44 -10.68 -7.68
N PHE A 24 7.46 -11.52 -7.92
CA PHE A 24 7.92 -11.88 -9.25
C PHE A 24 6.88 -12.71 -10.03
N CYS A 25 6.17 -13.65 -9.41
CA CYS A 25 5.08 -14.39 -10.04
C CYS A 25 3.89 -13.49 -10.34
N CYS A 26 3.56 -12.53 -9.47
CA CYS A 26 2.53 -11.53 -9.74
C CYS A 26 2.94 -10.57 -10.86
N VAL A 27 4.21 -10.15 -10.90
CA VAL A 27 4.78 -9.34 -12.00
C VAL A 27 4.83 -10.15 -13.30
N LEU A 28 5.19 -11.42 -13.28
CA LEU A 28 5.18 -12.30 -14.45
C LEU A 28 3.76 -12.62 -14.91
N ALA A 29 2.80 -12.78 -14.00
CA ALA A 29 1.38 -12.91 -14.32
C ALA A 29 0.82 -11.62 -14.91
N PHE A 30 1.27 -10.46 -14.43
CA PHE A 30 0.99 -9.14 -15.01
C PHE A 30 1.57 -9.02 -16.44
N LEU A 31 2.83 -9.42 -16.65
CA LEU A 31 3.46 -9.45 -17.97
C LEU A 31 2.81 -10.47 -18.92
N ARG A 32 2.23 -11.55 -18.39
CA ARG A 32 1.51 -12.59 -19.15
C ARG A 32 0.03 -12.32 -19.34
N SER A 33 -0.56 -11.36 -18.62
CA SER A 33 -1.99 -11.07 -18.72
C SER A 33 -2.30 -10.54 -20.12
N ARG A 34 -3.26 -11.19 -20.81
CA ARG A 34 -3.74 -10.80 -22.14
C ARG A 34 -4.47 -9.45 -22.08
N ALA A 35 -4.79 -8.89 -23.24
CA ALA A 35 -5.54 -7.64 -23.38
C ALA A 35 -6.72 -7.57 -22.39
N ASP A 36 -6.95 -6.38 -21.84
CA ASP A 36 -8.04 -6.14 -20.88
C ASP A 36 -9.37 -6.63 -21.49
N PRO A 37 -10.24 -7.29 -20.72
CA PRO A 37 -11.58 -7.64 -21.19
C PRO A 37 -12.28 -6.35 -21.65
N ASP A 38 -12.74 -6.33 -22.90
CA ASP A 38 -13.34 -5.15 -23.52
C ASP A 38 -14.64 -4.78 -22.79
N PRO A 39 -14.71 -3.61 -22.13
CA PRO A 39 -15.94 -3.15 -21.48
C PRO A 39 -17.05 -2.85 -22.51
N GLY A 40 -16.73 -2.70 -23.80
CA GLY A 40 -17.67 -2.30 -24.85
C GLY A 40 -18.61 -3.42 -25.36
N ALA A 41 -18.27 -4.70 -25.14
CA ALA A 41 -19.04 -5.80 -25.74
C ALA A 41 -20.44 -6.00 -25.10
N LYS A 42 -20.67 -5.50 -23.88
CA LYS A 42 -22.00 -5.57 -23.22
C LYS A 42 -22.82 -4.29 -23.32
N ALA A 43 -22.19 -3.15 -23.60
CA ALA A 43 -22.86 -1.85 -23.68
C ALA A 43 -23.59 -1.63 -25.02
N SER A 44 -23.22 -2.34 -26.09
CA SER A 44 -23.79 -2.15 -27.44
C SER A 44 -25.18 -2.79 -27.66
N ALA A 45 -25.78 -3.45 -26.66
CA ALA A 45 -27.01 -4.23 -26.84
C ALA A 45 -28.29 -3.58 -26.28
N LEU A 46 -28.25 -2.33 -25.81
CA LEU A 46 -29.45 -1.66 -25.30
C LEU A 46 -29.53 -0.23 -25.84
N GLU A 47 -30.29 -0.07 -26.93
CA GLU A 47 -30.60 1.22 -27.56
C GLU A 47 -31.29 2.21 -26.61
N ALA A 48 -31.00 3.49 -26.85
CA ALA A 48 -31.36 4.65 -26.05
C ALA A 48 -32.86 4.91 -25.85
N PRO A 49 -33.22 5.71 -24.83
CA PRO A 49 -34.02 6.89 -25.11
C PRO A 49 -33.44 8.21 -24.58
N LEU A 50 -33.60 9.23 -25.43
CA LEU A 50 -33.42 10.66 -25.23
C LEU A 50 -34.08 11.20 -23.94
N LEU A 51 -33.31 11.48 -22.89
CA LEU A 51 -33.44 12.66 -22.04
C LEU A 51 -32.09 12.89 -21.34
N SER A 52 -31.59 14.12 -21.41
CA SER A 52 -30.32 14.54 -20.81
C SER A 52 -30.40 14.53 -19.27
N GLU A 53 -30.09 13.40 -18.65
CA GLU A 53 -29.64 13.37 -17.26
C GLU A 53 -28.12 13.61 -17.21
N GLU A 54 -27.67 14.40 -16.24
CA GLU A 54 -26.23 14.57 -15.97
C GLU A 54 -25.58 13.20 -15.71
N PRO A 55 -24.33 12.95 -16.17
CA PRO A 55 -23.65 11.68 -15.91
C PRO A 55 -23.48 11.51 -14.41
N ARG A 56 -24.30 10.63 -13.82
CA ARG A 56 -24.19 10.23 -12.42
C ARG A 56 -22.96 9.32 -12.33
N ALA A 57 -22.29 9.25 -11.18
CA ALA A 57 -21.14 8.36 -10.95
C ALA A 57 -21.42 6.84 -11.18
N SER A 58 -22.62 6.48 -11.66
CA SER A 58 -23.09 5.14 -12.01
C SER A 58 -22.69 4.65 -13.40
N ASP A 59 -21.97 5.44 -14.21
CA ASP A 59 -21.54 5.00 -15.55
C ASP A 59 -20.20 4.22 -15.54
N ALA A 60 -19.64 3.96 -14.35
CA ALA A 60 -18.52 3.03 -14.22
C ALA A 60 -18.98 1.62 -14.63
N PRO A 61 -18.30 0.94 -15.58
CA PRO A 61 -18.71 -0.38 -16.00
C PRO A 61 -18.71 -1.32 -14.80
N ASP A 62 -19.84 -1.98 -14.53
CA ASP A 62 -19.93 -2.96 -13.46
C ASP A 62 -19.20 -4.25 -13.85
N PHE A 63 -18.09 -4.53 -13.18
CA PHE A 63 -17.36 -5.78 -13.38
C PHE A 63 -17.88 -6.85 -12.43
N ALA A 64 -18.10 -8.06 -12.97
CA ALA A 64 -18.19 -9.25 -12.14
C ALA A 64 -16.83 -9.52 -11.46
N PHE A 65 -16.84 -10.07 -10.25
CA PHE A 65 -15.63 -10.23 -9.43
C PHE A 65 -14.46 -10.92 -10.16
N LEU A 66 -14.74 -12.03 -10.85
CA LEU A 66 -13.71 -12.77 -11.60
C LEU A 66 -13.14 -11.97 -12.77
N ASP A 67 -13.96 -11.12 -13.40
CA ASP A 67 -13.51 -10.27 -14.49
C ASP A 67 -12.64 -9.13 -13.95
N ALA A 68 -13.03 -8.53 -12.82
CA ALA A 68 -12.27 -7.48 -12.16
C ALA A 68 -10.87 -7.95 -11.73
N ILE A 69 -10.75 -9.09 -11.05
CA ILE A 69 -9.43 -9.58 -10.56
C ILE A 69 -8.48 -10.03 -11.68
N ARG A 70 -9.02 -10.28 -12.87
CA ARG A 70 -8.23 -10.64 -14.08
C ARG A 70 -7.72 -9.41 -14.83
N THR A 71 -8.24 -8.21 -14.54
CA THR A 71 -7.77 -6.98 -15.17
C THR A 71 -6.33 -6.66 -14.77
N LYS A 72 -5.56 -6.10 -15.71
CA LYS A 72 -4.18 -5.67 -15.43
C LYS A 72 -4.12 -4.61 -14.33
N ASP A 73 -5.09 -3.71 -14.35
CA ASP A 73 -5.18 -2.60 -13.41
C ASP A 73 -5.41 -3.11 -11.98
N PHE A 74 -6.19 -4.18 -11.80
CA PHE A 74 -6.41 -4.78 -10.48
C PHE A 74 -5.13 -5.46 -9.99
N CYS A 75 -4.45 -6.22 -10.85
CA CYS A 75 -3.17 -6.83 -10.48
C CYS A 75 -2.12 -5.77 -10.09
N ILE A 76 -2.02 -4.66 -10.82
CA ILE A 76 -1.12 -3.55 -10.48
C ILE A 76 -1.49 -2.98 -9.10
N LEU A 77 -2.77 -2.65 -8.89
CA LEU A 77 -3.24 -2.07 -7.63
C LEU A 77 -3.00 -3.03 -6.45
N PHE A 78 -3.30 -4.31 -6.63
CA PHE A 78 -3.13 -5.35 -5.62
C PHE A 78 -1.66 -5.50 -5.20
N VAL A 79 -0.74 -5.60 -6.17
CA VAL A 79 0.70 -5.69 -5.88
C VAL A 79 1.21 -4.42 -5.24
N ALA A 80 0.80 -3.24 -5.72
CA ALA A 80 1.16 -1.97 -5.12
C ALA A 80 0.69 -1.87 -3.67
N PHE A 81 -0.55 -2.30 -3.40
CA PHE A 81 -1.11 -2.30 -2.06
C PHE A 81 -0.33 -3.23 -1.12
N VAL A 82 -0.05 -4.47 -1.51
CA VAL A 82 0.79 -5.39 -0.70
C VAL A 82 2.17 -4.79 -0.43
N CYS A 83 2.81 -4.23 -1.46
CA CYS A 83 4.16 -3.66 -1.35
C CYS A 83 4.22 -2.38 -0.50
N SER A 84 3.11 -1.66 -0.32
CA SER A 84 3.04 -0.45 0.52
C SER A 84 2.42 -0.69 1.90
N SER A 85 1.40 -1.55 2.01
CA SER A 85 0.76 -1.87 3.30
C SER A 85 1.71 -2.68 4.19
N GLY A 86 2.47 -3.61 3.63
CA GLY A 86 3.46 -4.41 4.35
C GLY A 86 4.51 -3.58 5.10
N PRO A 87 5.19 -2.60 4.47
CA PRO A 87 6.04 -1.63 5.16
C PRO A 87 5.36 -0.89 6.32
N GLY A 88 4.12 -0.44 6.14
CA GLY A 88 3.36 0.19 7.22
C GLY A 88 3.08 -0.78 8.37
N LEU A 89 2.76 -2.04 8.06
CA LEU A 89 2.53 -3.10 9.05
C LEU A 89 3.80 -3.52 9.77
N ILE A 90 4.98 -3.47 9.13
CA ILE A 90 6.27 -3.64 9.82
C ILE A 90 6.36 -2.63 10.96
N LEU A 91 6.11 -1.36 10.66
CA LEU A 91 6.17 -0.31 11.67
C LEU A 91 5.13 -0.54 12.77
N ILE A 92 3.85 -0.69 12.39
CA ILE A 92 2.72 -0.80 13.33
C ILE A 92 2.90 -2.00 14.28
N ASN A 93 3.15 -3.18 13.73
CA ASN A 93 3.11 -4.43 14.51
C ASN A 93 4.38 -4.67 15.32
N ASN A 94 5.46 -3.96 15.03
CA ASN A 94 6.74 -4.14 15.70
C ASN A 94 7.19 -2.92 16.50
N LEU A 95 6.32 -1.93 16.73
CA LEU A 95 6.66 -0.75 17.57
C LEU A 95 7.18 -1.15 18.95
N GLY A 96 6.60 -2.19 19.57
CA GLY A 96 7.07 -2.71 20.86
C GLY A 96 8.47 -3.33 20.84
N GLN A 97 9.03 -3.63 19.67
CA GLN A 97 10.42 -4.07 19.50
C GLN A 97 11.32 -2.93 18.99
N ILE A 98 10.79 -2.05 18.15
CA ILE A 98 11.52 -0.93 17.55
C ILE A 98 11.82 0.16 18.57
N VAL A 99 10.84 0.54 19.40
CA VAL A 99 10.98 1.64 20.37
C VAL A 99 12.08 1.34 21.40
N PRO A 100 12.11 0.17 22.08
CA PRO A 100 13.20 -0.17 22.99
C PRO A 100 14.57 -0.31 22.31
N ALA A 101 14.59 -0.61 21.01
CA ALA A 101 15.84 -0.76 20.26
C ALA A 101 16.52 0.59 19.97
N VAL A 102 15.82 1.73 20.07
CA VAL A 102 16.43 3.05 19.86
C VAL A 102 17.06 3.53 21.18
N PRO A 103 18.40 3.70 21.23
CA PRO A 103 19.06 4.20 22.44
C PRO A 103 18.53 5.59 22.79
N SER A 104 18.56 5.95 24.08
CA SER A 104 18.14 7.25 24.66
C SER A 104 16.63 7.53 24.75
N LEU A 105 15.76 6.63 24.28
CA LEU A 105 14.34 6.71 24.62
C LEU A 105 14.10 6.16 26.04
N PRO A 106 13.24 6.81 26.85
CA PRO A 106 12.81 6.26 28.12
C PRO A 106 12.08 4.93 27.94
N GLU A 107 12.31 3.98 28.84
CA GLU A 107 11.55 2.73 28.92
C GLU A 107 10.07 3.02 29.17
N GLY A 108 9.17 2.21 28.58
CA GLY A 108 7.72 2.38 28.76
C GLY A 108 7.08 3.45 27.88
N THR A 109 7.77 3.93 26.83
CA THR A 109 7.23 4.94 25.88
C THR A 109 6.53 4.33 24.66
N GLU A 110 6.47 3.01 24.55
CA GLU A 110 5.89 2.27 23.42
C GLU A 110 4.43 2.65 23.20
N ASP A 111 3.63 2.70 24.27
CA ASP A 111 2.21 3.04 24.24
C ASP A 111 1.96 4.47 23.71
N ALA A 112 2.88 5.40 24.01
CA ALA A 112 2.82 6.76 23.49
C ALA A 112 3.04 6.77 21.97
N PHE A 113 4.02 6.02 21.46
CA PHE A 113 4.24 5.88 20.01
C PHE A 113 3.05 5.20 19.31
N VAL A 114 2.47 4.16 19.91
CA VAL A 114 1.25 3.51 19.38
C VAL A 114 0.07 4.48 19.32
N SER A 115 -0.08 5.32 20.35
CA SER A 115 -1.13 6.35 20.40
C SER A 115 -0.94 7.41 19.32
N ILE A 116 0.28 7.93 19.14
CA ILE A 116 0.61 8.90 18.09
C ILE A 116 0.35 8.29 16.71
N LEU A 117 0.82 7.06 16.49
CA LEU A 117 0.57 6.33 15.24
C LEU A 117 -0.92 6.26 14.93
N SER A 118 -1.74 5.92 15.93
CA SER A 118 -3.19 5.77 15.77
C SER A 118 -3.88 7.09 15.41
N VAL A 119 -3.49 8.20 16.04
CA VAL A 119 -3.99 9.54 15.68
C VAL A 119 -3.62 9.90 14.25
N CYS A 120 -2.35 9.74 13.88
CA CYS A 120 -1.87 10.03 12.53
C CYS A 120 -2.57 9.14 11.48
N ASN A 121 -2.83 7.87 11.80
CA ASN A 121 -3.58 6.94 10.95
C ASN A 121 -5.01 7.41 10.70
N CYS A 122 -5.71 7.83 11.75
CA CYS A 122 -7.05 8.41 11.64
C CYS A 122 -7.04 9.63 10.70
N LEU A 123 -6.11 10.57 10.91
CA LEU A 123 -5.95 11.75 10.06
C LEU A 123 -5.65 11.38 8.60
N GLY A 124 -4.81 10.36 8.38
CA GLY A 124 -4.53 9.81 7.06
C GLY A 124 -5.80 9.36 6.35
N ARG A 125 -6.60 8.51 7.02
CA ARG A 125 -7.88 7.99 6.49
C ARG A 125 -8.85 9.12 6.12
N LEU A 126 -9.00 10.11 7.00
CA LEU A 126 -9.89 11.26 6.79
C LEU A 126 -9.44 12.12 5.59
N SER A 127 -8.13 12.37 5.48
CA SER A 127 -7.61 13.24 4.43
C SER A 127 -7.54 12.59 3.03
N ALA A 128 -7.54 11.26 2.94
CA ALA A 128 -7.36 10.56 1.66
C ALA A 128 -8.48 10.87 0.65
N GLY A 129 -9.73 10.91 1.11
CA GLY A 129 -10.89 11.28 0.29
C GLY A 129 -10.77 12.72 -0.20
N ALA A 130 -10.62 13.65 0.73
CA ALA A 130 -10.52 15.08 0.44
C ALA A 130 -9.33 15.43 -0.48
N LEU A 131 -8.16 14.81 -0.25
CA LEU A 131 -6.98 15.01 -1.10
C LEU A 131 -7.21 14.46 -2.50
N GLY A 132 -7.88 13.29 -2.62
CA GLY A 132 -8.25 12.74 -3.91
C GLY A 132 -9.25 13.61 -4.67
N ASP A 133 -10.27 14.14 -3.98
CA ASP A 133 -11.27 15.03 -4.59
C ASP A 133 -10.60 16.33 -5.07
N HIS A 134 -9.74 16.90 -4.22
CA HIS A 134 -9.00 18.11 -4.53
C HIS A 134 -8.05 17.91 -5.72
N LEU A 135 -7.29 16.80 -5.77
CA LEU A 135 -6.39 16.51 -6.88
C LEU A 135 -7.14 16.22 -8.18
N LEU A 136 -8.29 15.56 -8.10
CA LEU A 136 -9.18 15.34 -9.24
C LEU A 136 -9.72 16.68 -9.75
N ALA A 137 -10.23 17.53 -8.87
CA ALA A 137 -10.80 18.83 -9.21
C ALA A 137 -9.74 19.82 -9.76
N ALA A 138 -8.57 19.89 -9.13
CA ALA A 138 -7.55 20.87 -9.48
C ALA A 138 -6.68 20.46 -10.67
N ARG A 139 -6.46 19.15 -10.91
CA ARG A 139 -5.48 18.66 -11.90
C ARG A 139 -6.00 17.55 -12.81
N GLY A 140 -7.27 17.13 -12.66
CA GLY A 140 -7.79 15.95 -13.35
C GLY A 140 -7.00 14.68 -13.01
N ALA A 141 -6.36 14.64 -11.84
CA ALA A 141 -5.53 13.51 -11.45
C ALA A 141 -6.43 12.35 -10.95
N PRO A 142 -6.27 11.13 -11.47
CA PRO A 142 -7.08 9.99 -11.05
C PRO A 142 -6.68 9.54 -9.63
N ARG A 143 -7.59 8.88 -8.90
CA ARG A 143 -7.34 8.45 -7.50
C ARG A 143 -6.05 7.65 -7.27
N PRO A 144 -5.59 6.78 -8.19
CA PRO A 144 -4.30 6.10 -8.02
C PRO A 144 -3.10 7.07 -7.88
N ALA A 145 -3.20 8.32 -8.34
CA ALA A 145 -2.19 9.34 -8.09
C ALA A 145 -2.11 9.73 -6.61
N THR A 146 -3.26 9.83 -5.92
CA THR A 146 -3.31 10.04 -4.48
C THR A 146 -2.76 8.84 -3.71
N LEU A 147 -3.00 7.62 -4.20
CA LEU A 147 -2.36 6.43 -3.65
C LEU A 147 -0.84 6.46 -3.81
N ALA A 148 -0.33 6.89 -4.97
CA ALA A 148 1.11 7.03 -5.20
C ALA A 148 1.75 8.00 -4.18
N PHE A 149 1.06 9.08 -3.82
CA PHE A 149 1.51 10.00 -2.77
C PHE A 149 1.66 9.30 -1.41
N PHE A 150 0.65 8.53 -0.97
CA PHE A 150 0.74 7.80 0.30
C PHE A 150 1.77 6.66 0.27
N CYS A 151 1.95 5.98 -0.86
CA CYS A 151 3.06 5.02 -1.05
C CYS A 151 4.43 5.70 -0.91
N ALA A 152 4.60 6.90 -1.48
CA ALA A 152 5.84 7.66 -1.38
C ALA A 152 6.11 8.11 0.06
N LEU A 153 5.08 8.55 0.79
CA LEU A 153 5.20 8.86 2.21
C LEU A 153 5.56 7.62 3.04
N THR A 154 5.05 6.45 2.69
CA THR A 154 5.42 5.18 3.34
C THR A 154 6.91 4.89 3.13
N ALA A 155 7.43 5.09 1.91
CA ALA A 155 8.86 4.94 1.62
C ALA A 155 9.70 5.94 2.43
N ALA A 156 9.26 7.19 2.53
CA ALA A 156 9.91 8.21 3.35
C ALA A 156 9.90 7.85 4.84
N ALA A 157 8.78 7.35 5.37
CA ALA A 157 8.68 6.89 6.75
C ALA A 157 9.64 5.74 7.06
N MET A 158 9.77 4.77 6.15
CA MET A 158 10.74 3.68 6.30
C MET A 158 12.20 4.18 6.18
N GLY A 159 12.44 5.20 5.35
CA GLY A 159 13.73 5.89 5.29
C GLY A 159 14.08 6.60 6.61
N LEU A 160 13.11 7.31 7.22
CA LEU A 160 13.27 7.93 8.54
C LEU A 160 13.52 6.88 9.63
N LEU A 161 12.81 5.75 9.59
CA LEU A 161 13.05 4.64 10.50
C LEU A 161 14.49 4.14 10.38
N ALA A 162 15.00 3.97 9.15
CA ALA A 162 16.36 3.51 8.91
C ALA A 162 17.46 4.42 9.49
N ILE A 163 17.19 5.70 9.77
CA ILE A 163 18.15 6.61 10.41
C ILE A 163 18.45 6.19 11.85
N GLY A 164 17.45 5.67 12.57
CA GLY A 164 17.61 5.07 13.90
C GLY A 164 17.91 6.03 15.06
N THR A 165 17.47 7.29 14.97
CA THR A 165 17.54 8.27 16.06
C THR A 165 16.16 8.48 16.70
N PRO A 166 16.05 8.99 17.93
CA PRO A 166 14.75 9.29 18.55
C PRO A 166 13.89 10.23 17.71
N ALA A 167 14.49 11.30 17.16
CA ALA A 167 13.79 12.25 16.31
C ALA A 167 13.30 11.63 14.99
N SER A 168 14.14 10.79 14.36
CA SER A 168 13.75 10.12 13.12
C SER A 168 12.69 9.04 13.35
N LEU A 169 12.68 8.38 14.52
CA LEU A 169 11.62 7.44 14.90
C LEU A 169 10.28 8.17 15.07
N TYR A 170 10.27 9.31 15.76
CA TYR A 170 9.06 10.13 15.88
C TYR A 170 8.53 10.54 14.50
N GLY A 171 9.41 11.02 13.62
CA GLY A 171 9.06 11.31 12.23
C GLY A 171 8.53 10.09 11.47
N ALA A 172 9.17 8.93 11.61
CA ALA A 172 8.73 7.69 10.98
C ALA A 172 7.33 7.27 11.45
N VAL A 173 7.02 7.43 12.74
CA VAL A 173 5.71 7.10 13.31
C VAL A 173 4.62 8.06 12.84
N VAL A 174 4.89 9.37 12.85
CA VAL A 174 3.93 10.38 12.38
C VAL A 174 3.65 10.21 10.88
N VAL A 175 4.71 10.19 10.06
CA VAL A 175 4.58 10.08 8.61
C VAL A 175 4.05 8.71 8.22
N GLY A 176 4.54 7.63 8.85
CA GLY A 176 4.13 6.26 8.58
C GLY A 176 2.68 5.97 8.98
N GLY A 177 2.24 6.47 10.14
CA GLY A 177 0.85 6.39 10.56
C GLY A 177 -0.07 7.10 9.58
N TYR A 178 0.24 8.35 9.23
CA TYR A 178 -0.52 9.13 8.25
C TYR A 178 -0.55 8.46 6.87
N ALA A 179 0.59 7.97 6.38
CA ALA A 179 0.70 7.29 5.11
C ALA A 179 -0.12 5.99 5.06
N TYR A 180 -0.04 5.15 6.10
CA TYR A 180 -0.79 3.90 6.16
C TYR A 180 -2.30 4.14 6.24
N GLY A 181 -2.72 5.12 7.06
CA GLY A 181 -4.11 5.54 7.14
C GLY A 181 -4.62 6.06 5.79
N GLY A 182 -3.84 6.91 5.13
CA GLY A 182 -4.18 7.47 3.83
C GLY A 182 -4.25 6.44 2.71
N LEU A 183 -3.34 5.48 2.70
CA LEU A 183 -3.36 4.33 1.78
C LEU A 183 -4.67 3.53 1.93
N ASN A 184 -5.05 3.20 3.16
CA ASN A 184 -6.26 2.46 3.47
C ASN A 184 -7.55 3.25 3.20
N GLY A 185 -7.56 4.56 3.48
CA GLY A 185 -8.69 5.42 3.15
C GLY A 185 -8.86 5.64 1.65
N GLY A 186 -7.74 5.79 0.92
CA GLY A 186 -7.73 6.11 -0.50
C GLY A 186 -7.98 4.91 -1.43
N ILE A 187 -7.69 3.68 -0.98
CA ILE A 187 -7.87 2.50 -1.84
C ILE A 187 -9.34 2.12 -2.02
N VAL A 188 -10.18 2.40 -1.02
CA VAL A 188 -11.61 2.08 -1.04
C VAL A 188 -12.33 2.72 -2.23
N PRO A 189 -12.27 4.05 -2.46
CA PRO A 189 -12.91 4.67 -3.63
C PRO A 189 -12.30 4.21 -4.95
N CYS A 190 -11.03 3.77 -4.99
CA CYS A 190 -10.44 3.21 -6.20
C CYS A 190 -11.16 1.94 -6.65
N TYR A 191 -11.65 1.10 -5.71
CA TYR A 191 -12.37 -0.11 -6.08
C TYR A 191 -13.69 0.20 -6.80
N SER A 192 -14.48 1.12 -6.26
CA SER A 192 -15.78 1.49 -6.82
C SER A 192 -15.66 2.29 -8.11
N GLU A 193 -14.68 3.20 -8.23
CA GLU A 193 -14.56 4.06 -9.41
C GLU A 193 -13.98 3.31 -10.63
N ILE A 194 -13.12 2.30 -10.42
CA ILE A 194 -12.49 1.56 -11.52
C ILE A 194 -13.32 0.34 -11.94
N TRP A 195 -13.95 -0.37 -10.99
CA TRP A 195 -14.65 -1.64 -11.26
C TRP A 195 -16.15 -1.63 -10.96
N GLY A 196 -16.71 -0.48 -10.55
CA GLY A 196 -18.13 -0.35 -10.22
C GLY A 196 -18.48 -0.88 -8.83
N PHE A 197 -19.77 -0.85 -8.50
CA PHE A 197 -20.27 -1.23 -7.18
C PHE A 197 -20.69 -2.70 -7.09
N ALA A 198 -21.00 -3.34 -8.22
CA ALA A 198 -21.53 -4.70 -8.25
C ALA A 198 -20.68 -5.74 -7.48
N SER A 199 -19.35 -5.65 -7.59
CA SER A 199 -18.41 -6.55 -6.90
C SER A 199 -17.58 -5.86 -5.81
N PHE A 200 -17.98 -4.67 -5.36
CA PHE A 200 -17.18 -3.85 -4.45
C PHE A 200 -16.80 -4.58 -3.15
N ALA A 201 -17.77 -5.24 -2.49
CA ALA A 201 -17.52 -5.96 -1.24
C ALA A 201 -16.50 -7.10 -1.40
N SER A 202 -16.56 -7.82 -2.54
CA SER A 202 -15.63 -8.90 -2.85
C SER A 202 -14.23 -8.37 -3.16
N LEU A 203 -14.12 -7.25 -3.88
CA LEU A 203 -12.84 -6.59 -4.18
C LEU A 203 -12.19 -6.04 -2.90
N TYR A 204 -12.97 -5.40 -2.03
CA TYR A 204 -12.50 -4.95 -0.73
C TYR A 204 -12.00 -6.11 0.13
N SER A 205 -12.76 -7.22 0.17
CA SER A 205 -12.34 -8.43 0.90
C SER A 205 -11.05 -9.04 0.37
N ALA A 206 -10.84 -9.02 -0.96
CA ALA A 206 -9.57 -9.43 -1.55
C ALA A 206 -8.41 -8.51 -1.14
N GLY A 207 -8.65 -7.20 -1.04
CA GLY A 207 -7.71 -6.23 -0.48
C GLY A 207 -7.33 -6.55 0.97
N SER A 208 -8.31 -6.83 1.84
CA SER A 208 -8.07 -7.24 3.23
C SER A 208 -7.24 -8.52 3.33
N LEU A 209 -7.47 -9.49 2.44
CA LEU A 209 -6.64 -10.70 2.38
C LEU A 209 -5.19 -10.37 2.00
N ALA A 210 -5.00 -9.42 1.08
CA ALA A 210 -3.70 -8.93 0.67
C ALA A 210 -2.94 -8.28 1.85
N GLU A 211 -3.62 -7.49 2.66
CA GLU A 211 -3.07 -6.87 3.88
C GLU A 211 -2.67 -7.92 4.92
N GLY A 212 -3.51 -8.93 5.14
CA GLY A 212 -3.19 -10.06 6.01
C GLY A 212 -1.94 -10.82 5.55
N ALA A 213 -1.83 -11.08 4.25
CA ALA A 213 -0.64 -11.70 3.65
C ALA A 213 0.60 -10.80 3.80
N ALA A 214 0.47 -9.49 3.54
CA ALA A 214 1.55 -8.53 3.69
C ALA A 214 2.07 -8.47 5.14
N SER A 215 1.15 -8.44 6.12
CA SER A 215 1.48 -8.47 7.55
C SER A 215 2.32 -9.71 7.89
N TYR A 216 1.85 -10.89 7.51
CA TYR A 216 2.56 -12.13 7.82
C TYR A 216 3.94 -12.20 7.13
N LEU A 217 4.02 -11.89 5.84
CA LEU A 217 5.26 -12.00 5.08
C LEU A 217 6.29 -10.94 5.51
N MET A 218 5.85 -9.71 5.76
CA MET A 218 6.74 -8.58 5.98
C MET A 218 6.92 -8.25 7.47
N ALA A 219 5.83 -8.07 8.21
CA ALA A 219 5.90 -7.70 9.63
C ALA A 219 6.32 -8.88 10.51
N THR A 220 5.92 -10.12 10.18
CA THR A 220 6.29 -11.30 10.97
C THR A 220 7.56 -11.96 10.44
N LEU A 221 7.56 -12.46 9.20
CA LEU A 221 8.67 -13.27 8.70
C LEU A 221 9.91 -12.43 8.36
N LEU A 222 9.76 -11.38 7.55
CA LEU A 222 10.90 -10.54 7.15
C LEU A 222 11.50 -9.81 8.35
N PHE A 223 10.72 -8.98 9.05
CA PHE A 223 11.20 -8.22 10.20
C PHE A 223 11.71 -9.14 11.30
N GLY A 224 10.91 -10.13 11.74
CA GLY A 224 11.28 -11.04 12.81
C GLY A 224 12.56 -11.83 12.53
N SER A 225 12.77 -12.28 11.28
CA SER A 225 14.00 -13.00 10.91
C SER A 225 15.23 -12.09 10.86
N LEU A 226 15.10 -10.85 10.41
CA LEU A 226 16.20 -9.88 10.39
C LEU A 226 16.55 -9.42 11.80
N TYR A 227 15.55 -9.16 12.63
CA TYR A 227 15.72 -8.81 14.04
C TYR A 227 16.44 -9.94 14.81
N GLN A 228 16.03 -11.20 14.62
CA GLN A 228 16.68 -12.33 15.27
C GLN A 228 18.09 -12.64 14.75
N ARG A 229 18.39 -12.28 13.50
CA ARG A 229 19.78 -12.34 13.00
C ARG A 229 20.67 -11.33 13.72
N GLU A 230 20.14 -10.15 14.03
CA GLU A 230 20.88 -9.12 14.74
C GLU A 230 21.08 -9.47 16.22
N ILE A 231 20.08 -10.04 16.90
CA ILE A 231 20.27 -10.56 18.26
C ILE A 231 21.44 -11.55 18.31
N LYS A 232 21.54 -12.45 17.32
CA LYS A 232 22.64 -13.40 17.21
C LYS A 232 23.98 -12.73 16.90
N SER A 233 24.01 -11.69 16.07
CA SER A 233 25.25 -10.96 15.75
C SER A 233 25.80 -10.22 16.97
N GLN A 234 24.90 -9.78 17.87
CA GLN A 234 25.24 -9.15 19.14
C GLN A 234 25.57 -10.14 20.27
N GLY A 235 25.45 -11.46 20.04
CA GLY A 235 25.72 -12.48 21.06
C GLY A 235 24.70 -12.54 22.20
N LEU A 236 23.51 -11.96 21.99
CA LEU A 236 22.44 -11.89 22.97
C LEU A 236 21.62 -13.19 23.02
N ALA A 237 20.94 -13.42 24.14
CA ALA A 237 19.96 -14.51 24.26
C ALA A 237 18.79 -14.28 23.29
N ALA A 238 18.19 -15.35 22.77
CA ALA A 238 17.12 -15.26 21.75
C ALA A 238 15.87 -14.46 22.19
N SER A 239 15.66 -14.33 23.51
CA SER A 239 14.56 -13.58 24.13
C SER A 239 14.97 -12.18 24.61
N ALA A 240 16.22 -11.77 24.41
CA ALA A 240 16.70 -10.45 24.82
C ALA A 240 16.20 -9.37 23.87
N THR A 241 16.01 -8.16 24.40
CA THR A 241 15.72 -6.97 23.60
C THR A 241 16.97 -6.59 22.79
N CYS A 242 16.81 -6.46 21.48
CA CYS A 242 17.87 -6.01 20.59
C CYS A 242 18.05 -4.50 20.75
N VAL A 243 19.30 -4.05 20.83
CA VAL A 243 19.61 -2.63 21.02
C VAL A 243 20.38 -2.08 19.82
N GLY A 244 20.00 -0.89 19.40
CA GLY A 244 20.63 -0.15 18.32
C GLY A 244 19.88 -0.25 16.99
N ARG A 245 20.29 0.61 16.07
CA ARG A 245 19.72 0.73 14.73
C ARG A 245 19.81 -0.57 13.91
N GLY A 246 20.81 -1.42 14.17
CA GLY A 246 21.00 -2.70 13.45
C GLY A 246 19.76 -3.60 13.51
N CYS A 247 18.97 -3.51 14.58
CA CYS A 247 17.82 -4.36 14.85
C CYS A 247 16.70 -4.20 13.81
N PHE A 248 16.54 -3.01 13.21
CA PHE A 248 15.48 -2.72 12.25
C PHE A 248 16.00 -2.14 10.93
N LEU A 249 17.28 -1.74 10.83
CA LEU A 249 17.84 -1.08 9.64
C LEU A 249 17.59 -1.86 8.35
N ASN A 250 17.96 -3.14 8.33
CA ASN A 250 17.84 -3.95 7.11
C ASN A 250 16.38 -4.15 6.70
N ALA A 251 15.49 -4.34 7.68
CA ALA A 251 14.06 -4.45 7.41
C ALA A 251 13.48 -3.13 6.88
N ALA A 252 13.89 -2.00 7.47
CA ALA A 252 13.49 -0.66 7.05
C ALA A 252 13.97 -0.33 5.61
N LEU A 253 15.19 -0.71 5.23
CA LEU A 253 15.69 -0.50 3.87
C LEU A 253 14.94 -1.33 2.82
N VAL A 254 14.68 -2.60 3.11
CA VAL A 254 13.86 -3.46 2.23
C VAL A 254 12.43 -2.93 2.11
N ALA A 255 11.85 -2.51 3.24
CA ALA A 255 10.51 -1.92 3.29
C ALA A 255 10.43 -0.61 2.50
N ALA A 256 11.44 0.26 2.60
CA ALA A 256 11.52 1.50 1.83
C ALA A 256 11.59 1.23 0.32
N ALA A 257 12.39 0.24 -0.10
CA ALA A 257 12.49 -0.15 -1.50
C ALA A 257 11.16 -0.71 -2.05
N LEU A 258 10.45 -1.53 -1.25
CA LEU A 258 9.13 -2.06 -1.63
C LEU A 258 8.07 -0.97 -1.71
N ALA A 259 8.06 0.00 -0.79
CA ALA A 259 7.16 1.15 -0.84
C ALA A 259 7.47 2.09 -2.02
N ALA A 260 8.75 2.26 -2.37
CA ALA A 260 9.15 3.00 -3.58
C ALA A 260 8.69 2.28 -4.86
N PHE A 261 8.79 0.95 -4.89
CA PHE A 261 8.24 0.15 -6.00
C PHE A 261 6.71 0.26 -6.09
N ALA A 262 6.00 0.22 -4.95
CA ALA A 262 4.56 0.46 -4.90
C ALA A 262 4.19 1.85 -5.45
N THR A 263 5.00 2.87 -5.14
CA THR A 263 4.82 4.23 -5.69
C THR A 263 4.89 4.22 -7.21
N LEU A 264 5.89 3.55 -7.79
CA LEU A 264 6.01 3.41 -9.24
C LEU A 264 4.78 2.71 -9.85
N LEU A 265 4.31 1.62 -9.24
CA LEU A 265 3.13 0.90 -9.70
C LEU A 265 1.86 1.77 -9.65
N CYS A 266 1.65 2.54 -8.58
CA CYS A 266 0.54 3.48 -8.48
C CYS A 266 0.62 4.60 -9.52
N VAL A 267 1.83 5.10 -9.84
CA VAL A 267 2.04 6.07 -10.92
C VAL A 267 1.68 5.45 -12.28
N VAL A 268 2.12 4.22 -12.55
CA VAL A 268 1.76 3.49 -13.77
C VAL A 268 0.24 3.32 -13.87
N LEU A 269 -0.41 2.93 -12.77
CA LEU A 269 -1.86 2.79 -12.71
C LEU A 269 -2.57 4.13 -12.94
N ALA A 270 -2.08 5.23 -12.37
CA ALA A 270 -2.62 6.56 -12.58
C ALA A 270 -2.53 6.99 -14.04
N VAL A 271 -1.42 6.72 -14.72
CA VAL A 271 -1.28 7.02 -16.16
C VAL A 271 -2.26 6.19 -16.99
N ARG A 272 -2.40 4.88 -16.69
CA ARG A 272 -3.31 3.98 -17.41
C ARG A 272 -4.78 4.30 -17.20
N SER A 273 -5.17 4.65 -15.98
CA SER A 273 -6.56 4.93 -15.65
C SER A 273 -7.00 6.34 -16.09
N ARG A 274 -6.08 7.23 -16.47
CA ARG A 274 -6.38 8.61 -16.86
C ARG A 274 -7.45 8.71 -17.95
N ALA A 275 -7.40 7.85 -18.97
CA ALA A 275 -8.40 7.86 -20.04
C ALA A 275 -9.81 7.46 -19.54
N ARG A 276 -9.89 6.48 -18.63
CA ARG A 276 -11.16 6.07 -18.01
C ARG A 276 -11.71 7.17 -17.10
N TYR A 277 -10.85 7.79 -16.29
CA TYR A 277 -11.25 8.93 -15.44
C TYR A 277 -11.69 10.13 -16.29
N ALA A 278 -11.09 10.36 -17.46
CA ALA A 278 -11.53 11.40 -18.39
C ALA A 278 -12.91 11.13 -18.98
N ALA A 279 -13.25 9.86 -19.23
CA ALA A 279 -14.58 9.46 -19.67
C ALA A 279 -15.63 9.55 -18.55
N LEU A 280 -15.25 9.23 -17.30
CA LEU A 280 -16.11 9.32 -16.11
C LEU A 280 -16.41 10.77 -15.69
N TYR A 281 -15.45 11.68 -15.89
CA TYR A 281 -15.56 13.09 -15.52
C TYR A 281 -15.43 14.05 -16.73
N PRO A 282 -16.25 13.91 -17.79
CA PRO A 282 -16.03 14.56 -19.08
C PRO A 282 -16.27 16.08 -19.05
N GLN A 283 -17.09 16.55 -18.10
CA GLN A 283 -17.30 18.00 -17.88
C GLN A 283 -16.05 18.66 -17.26
N PHE A 284 -15.36 17.97 -16.34
CA PHE A 284 -14.17 18.50 -15.68
C PHE A 284 -12.98 18.62 -16.63
N PHE A 285 -12.71 17.60 -17.45
CA PHE A 285 -11.60 17.66 -18.41
C PHE A 285 -11.84 18.71 -19.51
N ARG A 286 -13.10 18.98 -19.87
CA ARG A 286 -13.45 20.12 -20.75
C ARG A 286 -13.13 21.47 -20.10
N ASN A 287 -13.49 21.66 -18.84
CA ASN A 287 -13.21 22.91 -18.11
C ASN A 287 -11.71 23.14 -17.85
N LEU A 288 -10.95 22.07 -17.55
CA LEU A 288 -9.49 22.14 -17.41
C LEU A 288 -8.79 22.56 -18.71
N ASN A 289 -9.21 22.00 -19.86
CA ASN A 289 -8.64 22.37 -21.14
C ASN A 289 -9.05 23.78 -21.59
N GLY A 290 -10.26 24.24 -21.22
CA GLY A 290 -10.71 25.61 -21.47
C GLY A 290 -10.05 26.68 -20.59
N ALA A 291 -9.54 26.31 -19.42
CA ALA A 291 -8.82 27.22 -18.52
C ALA A 291 -7.32 27.39 -18.86
N ILE A 292 -6.79 26.59 -19.78
CA ILE A 292 -5.39 26.62 -20.24
C ILE A 292 -5.24 27.42 -21.56
N GLN A 293 -6.34 27.74 -22.24
CA GLN A 293 -6.39 28.63 -23.40
C GLN A 293 -6.60 30.09 -22.99
#